data_AF-A0A7S1GNG9-F1
#
_entry.id   AF-A0A7S1GNG9-F1
#
_cell.length_a   1.000
_cell.length_b   1.000
_cell.length_c   1.000
_cell.angle_alpha   90.00
_cell.angle_beta   90.00
_cell.angle_gamma   90.00
#
_symmetry.space_group_name_H-M   'P 1'
#
loop_
_entity.id
_entity.type
_entity.pdbx_description
1 polymer ?
#
loop_
_entity_poly.entity_id
_entity_poly.type
_entity_poly.pdbx_seq_one_letter_code
_entity_poly.pdbx_strand_id
1 'polypeptide(L)'
;MGGRSLYNMHPKYPSLLAGSAAIFGCFPFWYLLNNVDASTPVLRIGIVAIVSGLGSGVTGPIVKATLQNVTAPTTRGQAFALFNTFDDFGRGLGPVFVAAMIKRLGGRTAAFNIGVLGWVFCGMFNLLAFFTAKSDEDRVQAMIAATLDAEEVAEGQRMVVV
;
A
#
# COMPACT_ATOMS: atom_id res chain seq x y z
N MET A 1 -19.43 -12.90 7.51
CA MET A 1 -18.92 -12.01 8.59
C MET A 1 -17.46 -11.70 8.28
N GLY A 2 -17.03 -10.45 8.03
CA GLY A 2 -15.59 -10.27 7.76
C GLY A 2 -15.05 -8.85 7.56
N GLY A 3 -15.73 -7.96 6.84
CA GLY A 3 -15.21 -6.61 6.60
C GLY A 3 -15.45 -5.64 7.76
N ARG A 4 -16.69 -5.61 8.26
CA ARG A 4 -17.15 -4.65 9.27
C ARG A 4 -16.64 -4.95 10.69
N SER A 5 -16.38 -6.21 11.01
CA SER A 5 -15.88 -6.64 12.34
C SER A 5 -14.39 -6.30 12.54
N LEU A 6 -13.58 -6.44 11.48
CA LEU A 6 -12.15 -6.11 11.54
C LEU A 6 -11.91 -4.59 11.55
N TYR A 7 -12.76 -3.82 10.85
CA TYR A 7 -12.71 -2.35 10.84
C TYR A 7 -13.07 -1.75 12.21
N ASN A 8 -13.94 -2.42 12.98
CA ASN A 8 -14.37 -1.98 14.31
C ASN A 8 -13.35 -2.21 15.43
N MET A 9 -12.27 -2.98 15.20
CA MET A 9 -11.27 -3.26 16.24
C MET A 9 -10.17 -2.21 16.36
N HIS A 10 -9.74 -1.55 15.27
CA HIS A 10 -9.03 -0.26 15.28
C HIS A 10 -8.69 0.18 13.84
N PRO A 11 -8.93 1.46 13.46
CA PRO A 11 -8.57 2.03 12.15
C PRO A 11 -7.05 2.02 11.86
N LYS A 12 -6.21 1.67 12.84
CA LYS A 12 -4.75 1.64 12.74
C LYS A 12 -4.20 0.34 12.14
N TYR A 13 -4.90 -0.79 12.25
CA TYR A 13 -4.36 -2.09 11.82
C TYR A 13 -4.06 -2.25 10.32
N PRO A 14 -4.79 -1.61 9.37
CA PRO A 14 -4.53 -1.81 7.94
C PRO A 14 -3.10 -1.38 7.55
N SER A 15 -2.69 -0.15 7.83
CA SER A 15 -1.35 0.33 7.43
C SER A 15 -0.21 -0.43 8.12
N LEU A 16 -0.42 -0.87 9.37
CA LEU A 16 0.54 -1.71 10.08
C LEU A 16 0.69 -3.07 9.39
N LEU A 17 -0.42 -3.72 9.05
CA LEU A 17 -0.44 -5.00 8.35
C LEU A 17 0.19 -4.90 6.96
N ALA A 18 -0.05 -3.82 6.22
CA ALA A 18 0.56 -3.59 4.91
C ALA A 18 2.09 -3.43 5.01
N GLY A 19 2.57 -2.62 5.95
CA GLY A 19 4.01 -2.42 6.16
C GLY A 19 4.70 -3.68 6.67
N SER A 20 4.12 -4.38 7.66
CA SER A 20 4.69 -5.62 8.20
C SER A 20 4.67 -6.76 7.18
N ALA A 21 3.60 -6.89 6.38
CA ALA A 21 3.49 -7.93 5.36
C ALA A 21 4.46 -7.68 4.18
N ALA A 22 4.67 -6.42 3.79
CA ALA A 22 5.67 -6.04 2.78
C ALA A 22 7.09 -6.38 3.24
N ILE A 23 7.45 -6.06 4.48
CA ILE A 23 8.77 -6.38 5.06
C ILE A 23 8.93 -7.90 5.25
N PHE A 24 7.89 -8.59 5.71
CA PHE A 24 7.92 -10.04 5.89
C PHE A 24 8.04 -10.78 4.56
N GLY A 25 7.36 -10.33 3.49
CA GLY A 25 7.47 -10.91 2.15
C GLY A 25 8.82 -10.68 1.48
N CYS A 26 9.54 -9.63 1.90
CA CYS A 26 10.87 -9.25 1.42
C CYS A 26 11.95 -10.26 1.81
N PHE A 27 11.91 -10.77 3.04
CA PHE A 27 12.87 -11.71 3.59
C PHE A 27 12.94 -13.06 2.82
N PRO A 28 11.83 -13.78 2.54
CA PRO A 28 11.86 -15.01 1.76
C PRO A 28 12.28 -14.76 0.30
N PHE A 29 11.96 -13.60 -0.27
CA PHE A 29 12.40 -13.24 -1.62
C PHE A 29 13.90 -12.98 -1.70
N TRP A 30 14.46 -12.27 -0.72
CA TRP A 30 15.89 -12.06 -0.59
C TRP A 30 16.67 -13.37 -0.37
N TYR A 31 16.13 -14.26 0.47
CA TYR A 31 16.69 -15.60 0.70
C TYR A 31 16.71 -16.41 -0.60
N LEU A 32 15.64 -16.37 -1.39
CA LEU A 32 15.57 -17.04 -2.69
C LEU A 32 16.62 -16.48 -3.66
N LEU A 33 16.75 -15.16 -3.77
CA LEU A 33 17.68 -14.52 -4.70
C LEU A 33 19.16 -14.88 -4.45
N ASN A 34 19.55 -15.16 -3.20
CA ASN A 34 20.93 -15.48 -2.85
C ASN A 34 21.22 -16.99 -2.75
N ASN A 35 20.19 -17.84 -2.67
CA ASN A 35 20.33 -19.30 -2.48
C ASN A 35 19.77 -20.14 -3.63
N VAL A 36 19.42 -19.54 -4.77
CA VAL A 36 18.94 -20.27 -5.97
C VAL A 36 20.11 -20.56 -6.92
N ASP A 37 20.36 -21.84 -7.14
CA ASP A 37 21.27 -22.35 -8.16
C ASP A 37 20.50 -23.17 -9.21
N ALA A 38 21.16 -23.50 -10.32
CA ALA A 38 20.57 -24.28 -11.42
C ALA A 38 20.07 -25.69 -11.00
N SER A 39 20.51 -26.21 -9.85
CA SER A 39 20.12 -27.51 -9.29
C SER A 39 18.92 -27.43 -8.34
N THR A 40 18.39 -26.23 -8.08
CA THR A 40 17.33 -26.05 -7.07
C THR A 40 15.99 -26.59 -7.59
N PRO A 41 15.28 -27.44 -6.83
CA PRO A 41 14.00 -27.97 -7.27
C PRO A 41 12.95 -26.86 -7.43
N VAL A 42 12.24 -26.88 -8.57
CA VAL A 42 11.18 -25.92 -8.93
C VAL A 42 10.11 -25.81 -7.84
N LEU A 43 9.84 -26.90 -7.12
CA LEU A 43 8.91 -26.92 -5.99
C LEU A 43 9.32 -25.96 -4.85
N ARG A 44 10.62 -25.90 -4.51
CA ARG A 44 11.14 -24.98 -3.48
C ARG A 44 10.99 -23.53 -3.93
N ILE A 45 11.27 -23.26 -5.20
CA ILE A 45 11.09 -21.92 -5.80
C ILE A 45 9.62 -21.52 -5.77
N GLY A 46 8.72 -22.43 -6.15
CA GLY A 46 7.27 -22.21 -6.15
C GLY A 46 6.71 -21.90 -4.76
N ILE A 47 7.08 -22.66 -3.74
CA ILE A 47 6.61 -22.43 -2.36
C ILE A 47 7.06 -21.06 -1.84
N VAL A 48 8.34 -20.72 -2.03
CA VAL A 48 8.87 -19.43 -1.56
C VAL A 48 8.26 -18.26 -2.34
N ALA A 49 8.02 -18.41 -3.64
CA ALA A 49 7.32 -17.42 -4.46
C ALA A 49 5.86 -17.22 -4.01
N ILE A 50 5.15 -18.29 -3.66
CA ILE A 50 3.78 -18.21 -3.12
C ILE A 50 3.78 -17.47 -1.78
N VAL A 51 4.68 -17.83 -0.85
CA VAL A 51 4.77 -17.17 0.46
C VAL A 51 5.13 -15.69 0.32
N SER A 52 6.08 -15.36 -0.53
CA SER A 52 6.45 -13.97 -0.83
C SER A 52 5.28 -13.21 -1.47
N GLY A 53 4.58 -13.82 -2.44
CA GLY A 53 3.42 -13.23 -3.10
C GLY A 53 2.23 -13.00 -2.18
N LEU A 54 1.97 -13.89 -1.23
CA LEU A 54 0.94 -13.70 -0.20
C LEU A 54 1.30 -12.53 0.73
N GLY A 55 2.58 -12.40 1.11
CA GLY A 55 3.06 -11.28 1.93
C GLY A 55 2.98 -9.94 1.21
N SER A 56 3.40 -9.87 -0.06
CA SER A 56 3.38 -8.61 -0.81
C SER A 56 2.00 -8.24 -1.34
N GLY A 57 1.19 -9.24 -1.71
CA GLY A 57 -0.08 -9.06 -2.42
C GLY A 57 -1.16 -8.35 -1.61
N VAL A 58 -1.12 -8.47 -0.28
CA VAL A 58 -2.08 -7.79 0.61
C VAL A 58 -1.83 -6.29 0.74
N THR A 59 -0.60 -5.83 0.46
CA THR A 59 -0.19 -4.42 0.61
C THR A 59 -0.99 -3.49 -0.29
N GLY A 60 -1.18 -3.86 -1.57
CA GLY A 60 -1.84 -3.02 -2.57
C GLY A 60 -3.29 -2.66 -2.22
N PRO A 61 -4.18 -3.64 -1.96
CA PRO A 61 -5.55 -3.39 -1.53
C PRO A 61 -5.63 -2.55 -0.24
N ILE A 62 -4.74 -2.80 0.72
CA ILE A 62 -4.73 -2.09 2.00
C ILE A 62 -4.36 -0.61 1.82
N VAL A 63 -3.33 -0.30 1.04
CA VAL A 63 -2.92 1.10 0.76
C VAL A 63 -4.05 1.84 0.05
N LYS A 64 -4.70 1.22 -0.93
CA LYS A 64 -5.87 1.80 -1.63
C LYS A 64 -7.05 2.05 -0.69
N ALA A 65 -7.35 1.10 0.20
CA ALA A 65 -8.40 1.26 1.21
C ALA A 65 -8.08 2.40 2.19
N THR A 66 -6.83 2.48 2.66
CA THR A 66 -6.36 3.55 3.55
C THR A 66 -6.49 4.91 2.87
N LEU A 67 -6.01 5.05 1.63
CA LEU A 67 -6.11 6.28 0.83
C LEU A 67 -7.56 6.73 0.67
N GLN A 68 -8.47 5.78 0.47
CA GLN A 68 -9.90 6.04 0.39
C GLN A 68 -10.47 6.63 1.68
N ASN A 69 -10.03 6.17 2.85
CA ASN A 69 -10.58 6.60 4.14
C ASN A 69 -10.04 7.97 4.60
N VAL A 70 -8.81 8.30 4.21
CA VAL A 70 -8.15 9.56 4.57
C VAL A 70 -8.35 10.69 3.56
N THR A 71 -9.08 10.44 2.46
CA THR A 71 -9.31 11.45 1.43
C THR A 71 -10.78 11.85 1.38
N ALA A 72 -11.04 13.16 1.33
CA ALA A 72 -12.38 13.70 1.20
C ALA A 72 -13.06 13.22 -0.11
N PRO A 73 -14.39 13.01 -0.13
CA PRO A 73 -15.10 12.49 -1.30
C PRO A 73 -14.88 13.34 -2.57
N THR A 74 -14.73 14.65 -2.42
CA THR A 74 -14.57 15.61 -3.50
C THR A 74 -13.20 15.56 -4.19
N THR A 75 -12.13 15.22 -3.45
CA THR A 75 -10.74 15.18 -3.97
C THR A 75 -10.22 13.77 -4.20
N ARG A 76 -11.01 12.76 -3.85
CA ARG A 76 -10.61 11.35 -3.92
C ARG A 76 -10.18 10.90 -5.31
N GLY A 77 -10.85 11.37 -6.36
CA GLY A 77 -10.48 11.06 -7.74
C GLY A 77 -9.06 11.53 -8.09
N GLN A 78 -8.68 12.73 -7.63
CA GLN A 78 -7.35 13.30 -7.85
C GLN A 78 -6.26 12.52 -7.08
N ALA A 79 -6.55 12.16 -5.83
CA ALA A 79 -5.63 11.37 -5.01
C ALA A 79 -5.36 9.99 -5.64
N PHE A 80 -6.40 9.30 -6.12
CA PHE A 80 -6.24 8.03 -6.83
C PHE A 80 -5.54 8.17 -8.18
N ALA A 81 -5.79 9.24 -8.92
CA ALA A 81 -5.08 9.51 -10.18
C ALA A 81 -3.56 9.68 -9.94
N LEU A 82 -3.19 10.46 -8.92
CA LEU A 82 -1.79 10.65 -8.55
C LEU A 82 -1.15 9.33 -8.10
N PHE A 83 -1.84 8.58 -7.23
CA PHE A 83 -1.38 7.27 -6.77
C PHE A 83 -1.14 6.30 -7.94
N ASN A 84 -2.12 6.16 -8.84
CA ASN A 84 -2.00 5.26 -9.99
C ASN A 84 -0.87 5.70 -10.94
N THR A 85 -0.70 7.01 -11.16
CA THR A 85 0.39 7.52 -12.01
C THR A 85 1.76 7.09 -11.49
N PHE A 86 1.99 7.20 -10.17
CA PHE A 86 3.25 6.74 -9.58
C PHE A 86 3.38 5.21 -9.54
N ASP A 87 2.29 4.47 -9.29
CA ASP A 87 2.29 3.01 -9.33
C ASP A 87 2.68 2.49 -10.73
N ASP A 88 2.07 3.04 -11.77
CA ASP A 88 2.34 2.67 -13.16
C ASP A 88 3.76 3.07 -13.58
N PHE A 89 4.25 4.22 -13.14
CA PHE A 89 5.62 4.65 -13.39
C PHE A 89 6.63 3.70 -12.74
N GLY A 90 6.37 3.23 -11.52
CA GLY A 90 7.19 2.23 -10.83
C GLY A 90 7.21 0.90 -11.57
N ARG A 91 6.06 0.42 -12.05
CA ARG A 91 5.96 -0.82 -12.83
C ARG A 91 6.64 -0.73 -14.19
N GLY A 92 6.55 0.43 -14.84
CA GLY A 92 7.17 0.68 -16.15
C GLY A 92 8.68 0.86 -16.06
N LEU A 93 9.15 1.71 -15.15
CA LEU A 93 10.58 2.02 -15.02
C LEU A 93 11.37 0.98 -14.21
N GLY A 94 10.72 0.25 -13.31
CA GLY A 94 11.39 -0.74 -12.44
C GLY A 94 12.25 -1.73 -13.22
N PRO A 95 11.71 -2.45 -14.22
CA PRO A 95 12.48 -3.40 -15.02
C PRO A 95 13.62 -2.74 -15.81
N VAL A 96 13.40 -1.55 -16.35
CA VAL A 96 14.42 -0.80 -17.11
C VAL A 96 15.58 -0.39 -16.20
N PHE A 97 15.26 0.10 -15.00
CA PHE A 97 16.25 0.48 -13.99
C PHE A 97 17.07 -0.73 -13.52
N VAL A 98 16.41 -1.85 -13.20
CA VAL A 98 17.11 -3.09 -12.80
C VAL A 98 17.98 -3.62 -13.95
N ALA A 99 17.48 -3.63 -15.19
CA ALA A 99 18.25 -4.07 -16.35
C ALA A 99 19.50 -3.20 -16.59
N ALA A 100 19.38 -1.89 -16.41
CA ALA A 100 20.51 -0.96 -16.48
C ALA A 100 21.53 -1.23 -15.37
N MET A 101 21.07 -1.52 -14.14
CA MET A 101 21.95 -1.89 -13.03
C MET A 101 22.68 -3.21 -13.27
N ILE A 102 22.02 -4.23 -13.82
CA ILE A 102 22.67 -5.51 -14.15
C ILE A 102 23.84 -5.29 -15.12
N LYS A 103 23.67 -4.43 -16.14
CA LYS A 103 24.74 -4.09 -17.09
C LYS A 103 25.91 -3.36 -16.43
N ARG A 104 25.65 -2.49 -15.45
CA ARG A 104 26.69 -1.68 -14.77
C ARG A 104 27.41 -2.43 -13.64
N LEU A 105 26.70 -3.29 -12.90
CA LEU A 105 27.24 -4.02 -11.75
C LEU A 105 27.79 -5.40 -12.12
N GLY A 106 27.64 -5.83 -13.38
CA GLY A 106 28.21 -7.09 -13.88
C GLY A 106 27.57 -8.36 -13.31
N GLY A 107 26.48 -8.25 -12.54
CA GLY A 107 25.85 -9.37 -11.87
C GLY A 107 24.37 -9.15 -11.56
N ARG A 108 23.58 -10.22 -11.67
CA ARG A 108 22.13 -10.21 -11.43
C ARG A 108 21.83 -10.05 -9.94
N THR A 109 22.52 -10.79 -9.08
CA THR A 109 22.27 -10.84 -7.63
C THR A 109 22.45 -9.47 -6.97
N ALA A 110 23.50 -8.72 -7.34
CA ALA A 110 23.74 -7.38 -6.79
C ALA A 110 22.63 -6.38 -7.17
N ALA A 111 22.18 -6.41 -8.43
CA ALA A 111 21.09 -5.55 -8.90
C ALA A 111 19.76 -5.87 -8.20
N PHE A 112 19.45 -7.17 -8.04
CA PHE A 112 18.23 -7.58 -7.33
C PHE A 112 18.28 -7.30 -5.83
N ASN A 113 19.43 -7.45 -5.17
CA ASN A 113 19.60 -7.07 -3.76
C ASN A 113 19.32 -5.57 -3.53
N ILE A 114 19.70 -4.70 -4.47
CA ILE A 114 19.36 -3.28 -4.39
C ILE A 114 17.87 -3.04 -4.67
N GLY A 115 17.27 -3.78 -5.60
CA GLY A 115 15.82 -3.73 -5.84
C GLY A 115 14.99 -4.11 -4.60
N VAL A 116 15.45 -5.09 -3.83
CA VAL A 116 14.85 -5.52 -2.56
C VAL A 116 14.82 -4.38 -1.52
N LEU A 117 15.79 -3.46 -1.53
CA LEU A 117 15.76 -2.27 -0.66
C LEU A 117 14.57 -1.36 -0.96
N GLY A 118 14.10 -1.31 -2.22
CA GLY A 118 12.89 -0.58 -2.59
C GLY A 118 11.65 -1.09 -1.86
N TRP A 119 11.56 -2.40 -1.63
CA TRP A 119 10.50 -3.00 -0.81
C TRP A 119 10.61 -2.63 0.66
N VAL A 120 11.82 -2.66 1.23
CA VAL A 120 12.05 -2.25 2.62
C VAL A 120 11.68 -0.77 2.81
N PHE A 121 12.09 0.08 1.89
CA PHE A 121 11.81 1.52 1.91
C PHE A 121 10.29 1.79 1.78
N CYS A 122 9.60 1.08 0.89
CA CYS A 122 8.14 1.14 0.75
C CYS A 122 7.43 0.65 2.02
N GLY A 123 7.84 -0.48 2.58
CA GLY A 123 7.29 -1.01 3.83
C GLY A 123 7.48 -0.04 5.00
N MET A 124 8.64 0.62 5.07
CA MET A 124 8.93 1.66 6.06
C MET A 124 8.03 2.89 5.90
N PHE A 125 7.82 3.40 4.69
CA PHE A 125 6.88 4.52 4.49
C PHE A 125 5.44 4.16 4.79
N ASN A 126 5.00 2.94 4.47
CA ASN A 126 3.68 2.45 4.87
C ASN A 126 3.54 2.36 6.40
N LEU A 127 4.61 1.97 7.10
CA LEU A 127 4.69 2.02 8.56
C LEU A 127 4.69 3.44 9.12
N LEU A 128 5.22 4.42 8.40
CA LEU A 128 5.14 5.83 8.81
C LEU A 128 3.73 6.40 8.58
N ALA A 129 3.09 6.02 7.48
CA ALA A 129 1.71 6.40 7.18
C ALA A 129 0.72 5.89 8.23
N PHE A 130 1.03 4.81 8.95
CA PHE A 130 0.26 4.34 10.11
C PHE A 130 0.08 5.42 11.19
N PHE A 131 1.10 6.27 11.43
CA PHE A 131 1.01 7.29 12.47
C PHE A 131 0.10 8.45 12.08
N THR A 132 0.02 8.79 10.78
CA THR A 132 -0.78 9.90 10.27
C THR A 132 -2.19 9.50 9.85
N ALA A 133 -2.36 8.27 9.35
CA ALA A 133 -3.63 7.81 8.76
C ALA A 133 -4.81 7.93 9.71
N LYS A 134 -4.65 7.65 11.01
CA LYS A 134 -5.73 7.82 11.98
C LYS A 134 -6.14 9.28 12.14
N SER A 135 -5.16 10.18 12.27
CA SER A 135 -5.45 11.61 12.43
C SER A 135 -6.11 12.19 11.19
N ASP A 136 -5.72 11.71 10.00
CA ASP A 136 -6.30 12.14 8.74
C ASP A 136 -7.72 11.61 8.54
N GLU A 137 -7.97 10.35 8.91
CA GLU A 137 -9.32 9.77 8.90
C GLU A 137 -10.26 10.51 9.86
N ASP A 138 -9.83 10.73 11.11
CA ASP A 138 -10.62 11.46 12.11
C ASP A 138 -10.94 12.89 11.62
N ARG A 139 -10.00 13.55 10.92
CA ARG A 139 -10.22 14.87 10.31
C ARG A 139 -11.24 14.83 9.17
N VAL A 140 -11.18 13.83 8.29
CA VAL A 140 -12.15 13.67 7.19
C VAL A 140 -13.54 13.37 7.73
N GLN A 141 -13.66 12.51 8.75
CA GLN A 141 -14.94 12.23 9.40
C GLN A 141 -15.55 13.49 10.03
N ALA A 142 -14.74 14.30 10.72
CA ALA A 142 -15.20 15.57 11.29
C ALA A 142 -15.68 16.57 10.21
N MET A 143 -14.97 16.66 9.08
CA MET A 143 -15.39 17.51 7.95
C MET A 143 -16.70 17.05 7.33
N ILE A 144 -16.90 15.73 7.17
CA ILE A 144 -18.14 15.16 6.64
C ILE A 144 -19.30 15.45 7.58
N ALA A 145 -19.14 15.22 8.89
CA ALA A 145 -20.16 15.50 9.89
C ALA A 145 -20.59 16.99 9.87
N ALA A 146 -19.62 17.91 9.89
CA ALA A 146 -19.91 19.34 9.82
C ALA A 146 -20.61 19.78 8.52
N THR A 147 -20.34 19.10 7.40
CA THR A 147 -21.02 19.38 6.11
C THR A 147 -22.47 18.91 6.15
N LEU A 148 -22.73 17.73 6.72
CA LEU A 148 -24.09 17.20 6.88
C LEU A 148 -24.94 18.07 7.81
N ASP A 149 -24.38 18.48 8.97
CA ASP A 149 -25.06 19.38 9.90
C ASP A 149 -25.42 20.72 9.23
N ALA A 150 -24.54 21.25 8.38
CA ALA A 150 -24.80 22.47 7.62
C ALA A 150 -25.90 22.30 6.56
N GLU A 151 -25.95 21.13 5.89
CA GLU A 151 -27.00 20.80 4.92
C GLU A 151 -28.36 20.64 5.62
N GLU A 152 -28.43 19.97 6.77
CA GLU A 152 -29.67 19.81 7.56
C GLU A 152 -30.21 21.16 8.05
N VAL A 153 -29.33 22.07 8.51
CA VAL A 153 -29.73 23.42 8.93
C VAL A 153 -30.24 24.23 7.72
N ALA A 154 -29.58 24.15 6.57
CA ALA A 154 -29.99 24.84 5.36
C ALA A 154 -31.34 24.31 4.82
N GLU A 155 -31.56 23.01 4.87
CA GLU A 155 -32.83 22.38 4.47
C GLU A 155 -33.96 22.75 5.44
N GLY A 156 -33.69 22.75 6.75
CA GLY A 156 -34.60 23.21 7.78
C GLY A 156 -34.99 24.68 7.63
N GLN A 157 -34.04 25.57 7.31
CA GLN A 157 -34.36 26.96 6.98
C GLN A 157 -35.23 27.07 5.72
N ARG A 158 -34.94 26.27 4.68
CA ARG A 158 -35.68 26.31 3.41
C ARG A 158 -37.15 25.87 3.57
N MET A 159 -37.44 24.92 4.45
CA MET A 159 -38.82 24.51 4.75
C MET A 159 -39.62 25.53 5.55
N VAL A 160 -38.96 26.44 6.28
CA VAL A 160 -39.65 27.48 7.09
C VAL A 160 -40.04 28.70 6.25
N VAL A 161 -39.43 28.90 5.06
CA VAL A 161 -39.69 30.06 4.19
C VAL A 161 -40.71 29.78 3.07
N VAL A 162 -41.32 28.59 3.03
CA VAL A 162 -42.36 28.18 2.06
C VAL A 162 -43.68 27.99 2.79
#